data_AF-X1VVG1-F1
#
_entry.id   AF-X1VVG1-F1
#
_cell.length_a   1.000
_cell.length_b   1.000
_cell.length_c   1.000
_cell.angle_alpha   90.00
_cell.angle_beta   90.00
_cell.angle_gamma   90.00
#
_symmetry.space_group_name_H-M   'P 1'
#
loop_
_entity.id
_entity.type
_entity.pdbx_description
1 polymer ?
#
loop_
_entity_poly.entity_id
_entity_poly.type
_entity_poly.pdbx_seq_one_letter_code
_entity_poly.pdbx_strand_id
1 'polypeptide(L)' 'MLFKQIYEEGLAQASYLIGCQASGEAMVVDPKRDIDTYLEEAQ' A
#
# COMPACT_ATOMS: atom_id res chain seq x y z
N MET A 1 0.36 -11.97 -7.92
CA MET A 1 -0.20 -10.60 -7.95
C MET A 1 -0.59 -10.26 -6.52
N LEU A 2 -0.01 -9.20 -5.98
CA LEU A 2 -0.33 -8.68 -4.64
C LEU A 2 -1.36 -7.57 -4.78
N PHE A 3 -2.40 -7.59 -3.94
CA PHE A 3 -3.37 -6.52 -3.80
C PHE A 3 -3.78 -6.40 -2.35
N LYS A 4 -3.58 -5.23 -1.75
CA LYS A 4 -3.95 -4.95 -0.36
C LYS A 4 -4.55 -3.55 -0.23
N GLN A 5 -5.72 -3.46 0.41
CA GLN A 5 -6.31 -2.19 0.82
C GLN A 5 -5.84 -1.83 2.22
N ILE A 6 -5.47 -0.57 2.40
CA ILE A 6 -5.06 0.01 3.68
C ILE A 6 -6.00 1.19 3.93
N TYR A 7 -6.79 1.09 4.99
CA TYR A 7 -7.84 2.06 5.30
C TYR A 7 -7.50 2.85 6.57
N GLU A 8 -7.54 4.17 6.44
CA GLU A 8 -7.37 5.11 7.55
C GLU A 8 -8.74 5.57 8.04
N GLU A 9 -9.20 4.97 9.14
CA GLU A 9 -10.53 5.20 9.72
C GLU A 9 -10.75 6.68 10.08
N GLY A 10 -9.73 7.37 10.58
CA GLY A 10 -9.86 8.77 11.02
C GLY A 10 -10.13 9.76 9.88
N LEU A 11 -9.79 9.38 8.65
CA LEU A 11 -9.97 10.20 7.46
C LEU A 11 -10.98 9.61 6.47
N ALA A 12 -11.54 8.44 6.78
CA ALA A 12 -12.29 7.62 5.82
C ALA A 12 -11.54 7.47 4.48
N GLN A 13 -10.21 7.31 4.56
CA GLN A 13 -9.33 7.31 3.40
C GLN A 13 -8.87 5.90 3.08
N ALA A 14 -8.93 5.53 1.80
CA ALA A 14 -8.45 4.25 1.31
C ALA A 14 -7.19 4.45 0.46
N SER A 15 -6.16 3.68 0.76
CA SER A 15 -4.95 3.54 -0.03
C SER A 15 -4.75 2.08 -0.43
N TYR A 16 -3.98 1.84 -1.50
CA TYR A 16 -3.83 0.49 -2.05
C TYR A 16 -2.37 0.17 -2.34
N LEU A 17 -1.90 -1.00 -1.90
CA LEU A 17 -0.62 -1.58 -2.28
C LEU A 17 -0.86 -2.66 -3.34
N ILE A 18 -0.25 -2.48 -4.51
CA ILE A 18 -0.39 -3.38 -5.66
C ILE A 18 1.00 -3.80 -6.10
N GLY A 19 1.24 -5.09 -6.31
CA GLY A 19 2.58 -5.60 -6.62
C GLY A 19 2.64 -6.80 -7.56
N CYS A 20 3.73 -6.88 -8.32
CA CYS A 20 4.09 -8.02 -9.14
C CYS A 20 5.10 -8.90 -8.39
N GLN A 21 4.67 -10.07 -7.93
CA GLN A 21 5.53 -10.99 -7.18
C GLN A 21 6.68 -11.59 -8.01
N ALA A 22 6.56 -11.58 -9.35
CA ALA A 22 7.61 -12.10 -10.22
C ALA A 22 8.78 -11.11 -10.40
N SER A 23 8.50 -9.80 -10.53
CA SER A 23 9.54 -8.76 -10.65
C SER A 23 9.94 -8.17 -9.31
N GLY A 24 9.11 -8.30 -8.27
CA GLY A 24 9.31 -7.66 -6.97
C GLY A 24 8.91 -6.18 -6.95
N GLU A 25 8.40 -5.65 -8.06
CA GLU A 25 7.96 -4.26 -8.15
C GLU A 25 6.57 -4.08 -7.54
N ALA A 26 6.39 -2.98 -6.81
CA ALA A 26 5.12 -2.60 -6.23
C ALA A 26 4.87 -1.09 -6.37
N MET A 27 3.60 -0.71 -6.30
CA MET A 27 3.15 0.66 -6.30
C MET A 27 2.08 0.89 -5.24
N VAL A 28 2.01 2.12 -4.74
CA VAL A 28 0.97 2.57 -3.81
C VAL A 28 0.07 3.58 -4.52
N VAL A 29 -1.24 3.40 -4.43
CA VAL A 29 -2.26 4.34 -4.91
C VAL A 29 -2.82 5.12 -3.73
N ASP A 30 -2.85 6.45 -3.87
CA ASP A 30 -3.26 7.41 -2.85
C ASP A 30 -2.58 7.18 -1.49
N PRO A 31 -1.23 7.27 -1.41
CA PRO A 31 -0.53 7.05 -0.15
C PRO A 31 -0.89 8.12 0.87
N LYS A 32 -1.05 7.71 2.13
CA LYS A 32 -0.99 8.61 3.27
C LYS A 32 0.44 9.18 3.38
N ARG A 33 0.56 10.31 4.07
CA ARG A 33 1.86 10.99 4.23
C ARG A 33 2.88 10.16 5.02
N ASP A 34 2.40 9.40 6.00
CA ASP A 34 3.21 8.45 6.77
C ASP A 34 3.39 7.16 5.96
N ILE A 35 4.55 7.01 5.33
CA ILE A 35 4.77 5.93 4.36
C ILE A 35 5.22 4.61 5.00
N ASP A 36 5.53 4.58 6.29
CA ASP A 36 6.13 3.42 6.95
C ASP A 36 5.21 2.19 6.86
N THR A 37 3.89 2.40 6.97
CA THR A 37 2.90 1.34 6.77
C THR A 37 3.03 0.64 5.42
N TYR A 38 3.43 1.34 4.35
CA TYR A 38 3.60 0.71 3.04
C TYR A 38 4.95 0.00 2.91
N LEU A 39 5.99 0.52 3.57
CA LEU A 39 7.32 -0.06 3.56
C LEU A 39 7.37 -1.36 4.37
N GLU A 40 6.71 -1.41 5.51
CA GLU A 40 6.57 -2.63 6.34
C GLU A 40 5.80 -3.73 5.61
N GLU A 41 4.75 -3.37 4.88
CA GLU A 41 3.95 -4.32 4.08
C GLU A 41 4.66 -4.82 2.82
N ALA A 42 5.72 -4.14 2.38
CA ALA A 42 6.52 -4.50 1.22
C ALA A 42 7.74 -5.39 1.56
N GLN A 43 7.96 -5.69 2.85
CA GLN A 43 8.98 -6.66 3.30
C GLN A 43 8.52 -8.10 3.09
#